data_AF-A0A2X2CFF0-F1
#
_entry.id   AF-A0A2X2CFF0-F1
#
_cell.length_a   1.000
_cell.length_b   1.000
_cell.length_c   1.000
_cell.angle_alpha   90.00
_cell.angle_beta   90.00
_cell.angle_gamma   90.00
#
_symmetry.space_group_name_H-M   'P 1'
#
loop_
_entity.id
_entity.type
_entity.pdbx_description
1 polymer ?
#
loop_
_entity_poly.entity_id
_entity_poly.type
_entity_poly.pdbx_seq_one_letter_code
_entity_poly.pdbx_strand_id
1 'polypeptide(L)'
;MKSSVVPYVWGWLENTVMSGVKLVPLGQSAGQKILFALAEQIPAIVELSAHWPQEDIGSFTPAQVIASSRHETQYTRLFRS
;
A
#
# COMPACT_ATOMS: atom_id res chain seq x y z
N MET A 1 -1.19 -21.04 -6.87
CA MET A 1 -1.98 -19.83 -6.53
C MET A 1 -1.31 -18.97 -5.47
N LYS A 2 -0.78 -19.50 -4.34
CA LYS A 2 0.01 -18.71 -3.35
C LYS A 2 1.29 -18.07 -3.90
N SER A 3 1.91 -18.66 -4.94
CA SER A 3 3.19 -18.22 -5.51
C SER A 3 3.20 -16.80 -6.10
N SER A 4 2.04 -16.25 -6.47
CA SER A 4 1.95 -14.93 -7.11
C SER A 4 1.50 -13.82 -6.15
N VAL A 5 0.94 -14.15 -4.98
CA VAL A 5 0.38 -13.16 -4.05
C VAL A 5 1.50 -12.42 -3.29
N VAL A 6 2.50 -13.15 -2.81
CA VAL A 6 3.67 -12.55 -2.13
C VAL A 6 4.38 -11.51 -3.00
N PRO A 7 4.83 -11.82 -4.23
CA PRO A 7 5.49 -10.82 -5.07
C PRO A 7 4.57 -9.66 -5.47
N TYR A 8 3.26 -9.89 -5.60
CA TYR A 8 2.29 -8.82 -5.84
C TYR A 8 2.21 -7.85 -4.65
N VAL A 9 2.05 -8.36 -3.42
CA VAL A 9 1.99 -7.54 -2.20
C VAL A 9 3.29 -6.79 -1.98
N TRP A 10 4.44 -7.43 -2.25
CA TRP A 10 5.75 -6.76 -2.20
C TRP A 10 5.82 -5.58 -3.17
N GLY A 11 5.46 -5.77 -4.43
CA GLY A 11 5.49 -4.70 -5.43
C GLY A 11 4.55 -3.54 -5.06
N TRP A 12 3.37 -3.84 -4.52
CA TRP A 12 2.45 -2.83 -4.01
C TRP A 12 3.04 -2.04 -2.83
N LEU A 13 3.63 -2.74 -1.85
CA LEU A 13 4.25 -2.13 -0.67
C LEU A 13 5.43 -1.24 -1.06
N GLU A 14 6.33 -1.75 -1.91
CA GLU A 14 7.48 -1.00 -2.42
C GLU A 14 7.04 0.31 -3.10
N ASN A 15 6.08 0.22 -4.03
CA ASN A 15 5.56 1.39 -4.73
C ASN A 15 4.95 2.43 -3.78
N THR A 16 4.21 1.97 -2.76
CA THR A 16 3.58 2.82 -1.75
C THR A 16 4.64 3.54 -0.91
N VAL A 17 5.67 2.82 -0.42
CA VAL A 17 6.75 3.44 0.35
C VAL A 17 7.55 4.43 -0.49
N MET A 18 7.85 4.10 -1.75
CA MET A 18 8.57 5.01 -2.64
C MET A 18 7.78 6.28 -2.94
N SER A 19 6.44 6.20 -3.01
CA SER A 19 5.58 7.38 -3.12
C SER A 19 5.65 8.22 -1.85
N GLY A 20 5.60 7.60 -0.67
CA GLY A 20 5.76 8.28 0.62
C GLY A 20 7.12 8.97 0.78
N VAL A 21 8.20 8.32 0.35
CA VAL A 21 9.56 8.90 0.34
C VAL A 21 9.61 10.21 -0.46
N LYS A 22 8.93 10.26 -1.61
CA LYS A 22 8.89 11.46 -2.47
C LYS A 22 7.95 12.55 -1.95
N LEU A 23 6.80 12.18 -1.36
CA LEU A 23 5.76 13.12 -0.95
C LEU A 23 5.94 13.69 0.46
N VAL A 24 6.53 12.93 1.39
CA VAL A 24 6.78 13.32 2.81
C VAL A 24 8.24 13.75 3.05
N PRO A 25 8.98 14.08 1.98
CA PRO A 25 10.45 14.09 1.88
C PRO A 25 11.25 13.20 2.86
N LEU A 26 11.00 11.89 2.87
CA LEU A 26 11.82 10.97 3.67
C LEU A 26 13.16 10.66 2.99
N GLY A 27 14.19 10.35 3.78
CA GLY A 27 15.45 9.80 3.24
C GLY A 27 15.30 8.36 2.76
N GLN A 28 16.12 7.95 1.77
CA GLN A 28 16.11 6.57 1.24
C GLN A 28 16.30 5.51 2.34
N SER A 29 17.22 5.75 3.29
CA SER A 29 17.43 4.85 4.41
C SER A 29 16.21 4.71 5.32
N ALA A 30 15.41 5.77 5.48
CA ALA A 30 14.15 5.71 6.22
C ALA A 30 13.11 4.88 5.45
N GLY A 31 13.00 5.07 4.13
CA GLY A 31 12.15 4.25 3.26
C GLY A 31 12.50 2.75 3.34
N GLN A 32 13.78 2.40 3.29
CA GLN A 32 14.23 1.01 3.42
C GLN A 32 13.89 0.39 4.79
N LYS A 33 14.03 1.16 5.88
CA LYS A 33 13.62 0.70 7.22
C LYS A 33 12.12 0.42 7.29
N ILE A 34 11.29 1.29 6.71
CA ILE A 34 9.83 1.09 6.64
C ILE A 34 9.51 -0.16 5.82
N LEU A 35 10.15 -0.33 4.66
CA LEU A 35 9.95 -1.49 3.80
C LEU A 35 10.28 -2.79 4.55
N PHE A 36 11.43 -2.84 5.20
CA PHE A 36 11.85 -4.01 5.96
C PHE A 36 10.85 -4.36 7.06
N ALA A 37 10.47 -3.38 7.88
CA ALA A 37 9.54 -3.59 8.99
C ALA A 37 8.13 -4.04 8.54
N LEU A 38 7.64 -3.54 7.40
CA LEU A 38 6.33 -3.93 6.87
C LEU A 38 6.36 -5.25 6.09
N ALA A 39 7.50 -5.57 5.46
CA ALA A 39 7.66 -6.81 4.71
C ALA A 39 7.56 -8.06 5.58
N GLU A 40 7.98 -7.97 6.85
CA GLU A 40 7.86 -9.06 7.83
C GLU A 40 6.40 -9.50 8.05
N GLN A 41 5.42 -8.63 7.76
CA GLN A 41 3.99 -8.95 7.92
C GLN A 41 3.40 -9.67 6.71
N ILE A 42 4.06 -9.64 5.55
CA ILE A 42 3.53 -10.16 4.29
C ILE A 42 3.16 -11.65 4.39
N PRO A 43 3.99 -12.56 4.95
CA PRO A 43 3.61 -13.97 5.03
C PRO A 43 2.29 -14.21 5.76
N ALA A 44 2.11 -13.59 6.93
CA ALA A 44 0.91 -13.74 7.75
C ALA A 44 -0.34 -13.18 7.04
N ILE A 45 -0.23 -12.00 6.39
CA ILE A 45 -1.33 -11.40 5.64
C ILE A 45 -1.72 -12.26 4.43
N VAL A 46 -0.73 -12.83 3.72
CA VAL A 46 -0.99 -13.71 2.58
C VAL A 46 -1.69 -15.00 3.03
N GLU A 47 -1.28 -15.59 4.15
CA GLU A 47 -1.96 -16.75 4.73
C GLU A 47 -3.41 -16.43 5.14
N LEU A 48 -3.61 -15.28 5.77
CA LEU A 48 -4.94 -14.80 6.19
C LEU A 48 -5.85 -14.54 4.99
N SER A 49 -5.33 -13.92 3.92
CA SER A 49 -6.09 -13.60 2.71
C SER A 49 -6.67 -14.83 2.01
N ALA A 50 -6.02 -15.99 2.14
CA ALA A 50 -6.48 -17.23 1.53
C ALA A 50 -7.76 -17.78 2.19
N HIS A 51 -8.09 -17.32 3.39
CA HIS A 51 -9.20 -17.79 4.20
C HIS A 51 -10.17 -16.66 4.58
N TRP A 52 -10.02 -15.47 3.99
CA TRP A 52 -10.85 -14.32 4.33
C TRP A 52 -12.31 -14.56 3.91
N PRO A 53 -13.30 -14.36 4.79
CA PRO A 53 -14.71 -14.55 4.45
C PRO A 53 -15.14 -13.61 3.32
N GLN A 54 -15.89 -14.13 2.35
CA GLN A 54 -16.27 -13.35 1.17
C GLN A 54 -17.24 -12.21 1.54
N GLU A 55 -18.11 -12.44 2.52
CA GLU A 55 -19.03 -11.47 3.10
C GLU A 55 -18.32 -10.29 3.77
N ASP A 56 -17.07 -10.49 4.21
CA ASP A 56 -16.25 -9.46 4.84
C ASP A 56 -15.36 -8.72 3.82
N ILE A 57 -15.44 -9.05 2.53
CA ILE A 57 -14.74 -8.33 1.47
C ILE A 57 -15.50 -7.03 1.18
N GLY A 58 -14.90 -5.90 1.54
CA GLY A 58 -15.44 -4.56 1.29
C GLY A 58 -14.36 -3.48 1.27
N SER A 59 -14.72 -2.29 0.80
CA SER A 59 -13.81 -1.15 0.60
C SER A 59 -14.12 0.03 1.52
N PHE A 60 -14.55 -0.23 2.77
CA PHE A 60 -14.86 0.83 3.72
C PHE A 60 -13.58 1.52 4.24
N THR A 61 -13.08 2.48 3.46
CA THR A 61 -11.89 3.27 3.76
C THR A 61 -12.19 4.77 3.67
N PRO A 62 -13.01 5.35 4.58
CA PRO A 62 -13.50 6.73 4.45
C PRO A 62 -12.41 7.78 4.24
N ALA A 63 -11.30 7.67 4.98
CA ALA A 63 -10.16 8.58 4.84
C ALA A 63 -9.52 8.51 3.44
N GLN A 64 -9.40 7.30 2.88
CA GLN A 64 -8.85 7.09 1.54
C GLN A 64 -9.80 7.64 0.47
N VAL A 65 -11.11 7.41 0.59
CA VAL A 65 -12.11 7.96 -0.33
C VAL A 65 -12.04 9.50 -0.37
N ILE A 66 -12.02 10.15 0.80
CA ILE A 66 -11.90 11.62 0.90
C ILE A 66 -10.58 12.10 0.28
N ALA A 67 -9.46 11.44 0.57
CA ALA A 67 -8.16 11.79 0.01
C ALA A 67 -8.14 11.64 -1.52
N SER A 68 -8.73 10.58 -2.06
CA SER A 68 -8.88 10.35 -3.51
C SER A 68 -9.72 11.44 -4.18
N SER A 69 -10.87 11.81 -3.60
CA SER A 69 -11.70 12.90 -4.14
C SER A 69 -10.97 14.25 -4.13
N ARG A 70 -10.16 14.53 -3.10
CA ARG A 70 -9.32 15.74 -3.07
C ARG A 70 -8.22 15.72 -4.12
N HIS A 71 -7.62 14.55 -4.37
CA HIS A 71 -6.59 14.37 -5.39
C HIS A 71 -7.10 14.66 -6.80
N GLU A 72 -8.38 14.37 -7.10
CA GLU A 72 -8.99 14.69 -8.39
C GLU A 72 -8.88 16.19 -8.74
N THR A 73 -9.13 17.05 -7.75
CA THR A 73 -9.14 18.51 -7.91
C THR A 73 -7.84 19.20 -7.49
N GLN A 74 -6.78 18.45 -7.18
CA GLN A 74 -5.53 19.02 -6.69
C GLN A 74 -4.81 19.81 -7.80
N TYR A 75 -4.49 21.08 -7.51
CA TYR A 75 -3.88 22.00 -8.49
C TYR A 75 -2.55 21.49 -9.07
N THR A 76 -1.68 20.95 -8.23
CA THR A 76 -0.40 20.35 -8.64
C THR A 76 -0.35 18.89 -8.26
N ARG A 77 -0.18 17.99 -9.24
CA ARG A 77 -0.16 16.54 -9.03
C ARG A 77 1.13 15.94 -9.57
N LEU A 78 1.87 15.24 -8.72
CA LEU A 78 3.08 14.50 -9.10
C LEU A 78 2.78 13.06 -9.50
N PHE A 79 1.63 12.53 -9.07
CA PHE A 79 1.19 11.17 -9.35
C PHE A 79 -0.20 11.19 -10.02
N ARG A 80 -0.48 10.13 -10.77
CA ARG A 80 -1.76 9.87 -11.42
C ARG A 80 -2.47 8.74 -10.68
N SER A 81 -3.02 9.01 -9.49
CA SER A 81 -4.03 8.12 -8.90
C SER A 81 -5.37 8.38 -9.57
#